data_AF-A0A0Q7A7X0-F1
#
_entry.id   AF-A0A0Q7A7X0-F1
#
_cell.length_a   1.000
_cell.length_b   1.000
_cell.length_c   1.000
_cell.angle_alpha   90.00
_cell.angle_beta   90.00
_cell.angle_gamma   90.00
#
_symmetry.space_group_name_H-M   'P 1'
#
loop_
_entity.id
_entity.type
_entity.pdbx_description
1 polymer ?
#
loop_
_entity_poly.entity_id
_entity_poly.type
_entity_poly.pdbx_seq_one_letter_code
_entity_poly.pdbx_strand_id
1 'polypeptide(L)'
;MKTSTDTAAHLTLFGIELRRPTWNEFTAVSVLAVGLWVLAVGLAFRFGAGLQAFDAGALLLVIEWGCVAARAGVRPDRGARHVFANVAVSALLVGVYSLSWHMLA
;
A
#
# COMPACT_ATOMS: atom_id res chain seq x y z
N MET A 1 -33.91 -4.90 -25.84
CA MET A 1 -33.42 -4.00 -24.78
C MET A 1 -32.19 -4.66 -24.17
N LYS A 2 -30.99 -4.20 -24.55
CA LYS A 2 -29.72 -4.86 -24.27
C LYS A 2 -29.25 -4.38 -22.88
N THR A 3 -29.57 -5.13 -21.84
CA THR A 3 -29.00 -4.91 -20.50
C THR A 3 -27.51 -5.22 -20.59
N SER A 4 -26.70 -4.18 -20.79
CA SER A 4 -25.27 -4.18 -20.57
C SER A 4 -25.04 -4.38 -19.06
N THR A 5 -25.15 -5.63 -18.61
CA THR A 5 -24.81 -6.03 -17.26
C THR A 5 -23.32 -5.81 -17.08
N ASP A 6 -22.99 -4.88 -16.18
CA ASP A 6 -21.69 -4.60 -15.60
C ASP A 6 -20.54 -5.49 -16.06
N THR A 7 -19.67 -4.91 -16.88
CA THR A 7 -18.24 -5.24 -16.85
C THR A 7 -17.72 -4.84 -15.47
N ALA A 8 -18.04 -5.62 -14.44
CA ALA A 8 -17.32 -5.59 -13.18
C ALA A 8 -15.88 -5.95 -13.55
N ALA A 9 -15.05 -4.92 -13.71
CA ALA A 9 -13.66 -5.09 -14.07
C ALA A 9 -13.01 -5.92 -12.96
N HIS A 10 -12.85 -7.23 -13.22
CA HIS A 10 -12.04 -8.13 -12.42
C HIS A 10 -10.60 -7.64 -12.54
N LEU A 11 -10.21 -6.71 -11.67
CA LEU A 11 -8.83 -6.25 -11.56
C LEU A 11 -8.04 -7.43 -11.00
N THR A 12 -7.36 -8.13 -11.90
CA THR A 12 -6.50 -9.25 -11.56
C THR A 12 -5.08 -8.72 -11.44
N LEU A 13 -4.57 -8.64 -10.20
CA LEU A 13 -3.19 -8.25 -9.96
C LEU A 13 -2.37 -9.50 -9.69
N PHE A 14 -1.38 -9.77 -10.54
CA PHE A 14 -0.61 -11.02 -10.52
C PHE A 14 -1.50 -12.27 -10.48
N GLY A 15 -2.71 -12.21 -11.05
CA GLY A 15 -3.76 -13.25 -11.03
C GLY A 15 -4.39 -13.54 -9.67
N ILE A 16 -4.39 -12.54 -8.78
CA ILE A 16 -5.22 -12.46 -7.59
C ILE A 16 -6.43 -11.59 -7.94
N GLU A 17 -7.64 -12.09 -7.67
CA GLU A 17 -8.84 -11.27 -7.82
C GLU A 17 -8.87 -10.19 -6.74
N LEU A 18 -8.77 -8.93 -7.16
CA LEU A 18 -8.88 -7.79 -6.27
C LEU A 18 -10.35 -7.45 -6.06
N ARG A 19 -10.72 -7.27 -4.80
CA ARG A 19 -11.95 -6.57 -4.45
C ARG A 19 -11.69 -5.08 -4.58
N ARG A 20 -12.54 -4.35 -5.30
CA ARG A 20 -12.49 -2.89 -5.31
C ARG A 20 -12.96 -2.38 -3.94
N PRO A 21 -12.10 -1.71 -3.14
CA PRO A 21 -12.54 -1.13 -1.88
C PRO A 21 -13.51 0.03 -2.14
N THR A 22 -14.47 0.22 -1.23
CA THR A 22 -15.34 1.40 -1.27
C THR A 22 -14.57 2.65 -0.81
N TRP A 23 -15.07 3.85 -1.11
CA TRP A 23 -14.43 5.10 -0.70
C TRP A 23 -14.27 5.24 0.83
N ASN A 24 -15.29 4.81 1.59
CA ASN A 24 -15.23 4.78 3.05
C ASN A 24 -14.17 3.82 3.57
N GLU A 25 -14.06 2.63 2.95
CA GLU A 25 -13.02 1.67 3.33
C GLU A 25 -11.63 2.19 3.02
N PHE A 26 -11.45 2.84 1.87
CA PHE A 26 -10.20 3.47 1.48
C PHE A 26 -9.79 4.57 2.48
N THR A 27 -10.71 5.48 2.80
CA THR A 27 -10.45 6.57 3.77
C THR A 27 -10.10 6.01 5.14
N ALA A 28 -10.84 5.00 5.61
CA ALA A 28 -10.58 4.37 6.90
C ALA A 28 -9.19 3.71 6.96
N VAL A 29 -8.74 3.05 5.88
CA VAL A 29 -7.39 2.48 5.85
C VAL A 29 -6.30 3.52 5.75
N SER A 30 -6.51 4.62 5.02
CA SER A 30 -5.52 5.70 4.96
C SER A 30 -5.34 6.37 6.32
N VAL A 31 -6.42 6.61 7.06
CA VAL A 31 -6.32 7.14 8.43
C VAL A 31 -5.55 6.17 9.35
N LEU A 32 -5.83 4.87 9.25
CA LEU A 32 -5.09 3.86 10.01
C LEU A 32 -3.61 3.78 9.61
N ALA A 33 -3.32 3.86 8.31
CA ALA A 33 -1.95 3.85 7.79
C ALA A 33 -1.15 5.05 8.29
N VAL A 34 -1.74 6.26 8.25
CA VAL A 34 -1.11 7.47 8.80
C VAL A 34 -0.89 7.34 10.32
N GLY A 35 -1.88 6.84 11.07
CA GLY A 35 -1.72 6.62 12.51
C GLY A 35 -0.62 5.62 12.85
N LEU A 36 -0.53 4.52 12.10
CA LEU A 36 0.53 3.52 12.25
C LEU A 36 1.90 4.08 11.87
N TRP A 37 1.96 4.91 10.83
CA TRP A 37 3.18 5.60 10.43
C TRP A 37 3.68 6.56 11.50
N VAL A 38 2.81 7.40 12.06
CA VAL A 38 3.17 8.31 13.18
C VAL A 38 3.70 7.51 14.36
N LEU A 39 3.07 6.39 14.70
CA LEU A 39 3.52 5.51 15.77
C LEU A 39 4.91 4.92 15.46
N ALA A 40 5.14 4.43 14.24
CA ALA A 40 6.42 3.86 13.82
C ALA A 40 7.54 4.91 13.85
N VAL A 41 7.29 6.11 13.31
CA VAL A 41 8.25 7.22 13.32
C VAL A 41 8.54 7.67 14.75
N GLY A 42 7.50 7.85 15.57
CA GLY A 42 7.66 8.23 16.98
C GLY A 42 8.47 7.20 17.78
N LEU A 43 8.26 5.91 17.50
CA LEU A 43 9.02 4.83 18.10
C LEU A 43 10.50 4.86 17.66
N ALA A 44 10.76 5.08 16.37
CA ALA A 44 12.11 5.23 15.84
C ALA A 44 12.86 6.37 16.53
N PHE A 45 12.24 7.54 16.66
CA PHE A 45 12.80 8.66 17.42
C PHE A 45 13.05 8.30 18.88
N ARG A 46 12.11 7.62 19.55
CA ARG A 46 12.24 7.23 20.96
C ARG A 46 13.42 6.29 21.22
N PHE A 47 13.75 5.44 20.26
CA PHE A 47 14.88 4.50 20.35
C PHE A 47 16.17 5.02 19.71
N GLY A 48 16.19 6.26 19.22
CA GLY A 48 17.38 6.84 18.58
C GLY A 48 17.70 6.23 17.21
N ALA A 49 16.73 5.54 16.59
CA ALA A 49 16.84 5.17 15.18
C ALA A 49 16.67 6.46 14.36
N GLY A 50 17.79 7.02 13.92
CA GLY A 50 17.82 8.24 13.10
C GLY A 50 17.15 7.98 11.76
N LEU A 51 15.84 8.24 11.70
CA LEU A 51 15.05 8.07 10.49
C LEU A 51 15.17 9.34 9.64
N GLN A 52 15.73 9.21 8.44
CA GLN A 52 15.82 10.35 7.51
C GLN A 52 14.45 10.64 6.91
N ALA A 53 14.24 11.88 6.44
CA ALA A 53 12.97 12.30 5.85
C ALA A 53 12.55 11.41 4.66
N PHE A 54 13.53 10.98 3.85
CA PHE A 54 13.31 10.03 2.77
C PHE A 54 12.76 8.69 3.27
N ASP A 55 13.41 8.09 4.28
CA ASP A 55 13.01 6.80 4.83
C ASP A 55 11.63 6.88 5.51
N ALA A 56 11.34 7.99 6.18
CA ALA A 56 10.03 8.25 6.75
C ALA A 56 8.94 8.30 5.67
N GLY A 57 9.20 8.99 4.55
CA GLY A 57 8.27 9.04 3.42
C GLY A 57 8.07 7.68 2.75
N ALA A 58 9.15 6.94 2.53
CA ALA A 58 9.08 5.59 1.97
C ALA A 58 8.28 4.63 2.88
N LEU A 59 8.47 4.73 4.20
CA LEU A 59 7.74 3.93 5.17
C LEU A 59 6.23 4.20 5.12
N LEU A 60 5.82 5.47 4.96
CA LEU A 60 4.40 5.82 4.81
C LEU A 60 3.77 5.14 3.60
N LEU A 61 4.45 5.18 2.45
CA LEU A 61 3.96 4.56 1.22
C LEU A 61 3.78 3.04 1.35
N VAL A 62 4.73 2.37 2.01
CA VAL A 62 4.66 0.92 2.23
C VAL A 62 3.52 0.57 3.19
N ILE A 63 3.35 1.34 4.28
CA ILE A 63 2.26 1.13 5.23
C ILE A 63 0.89 1.36 4.57
N GLU A 64 0.73 2.47 3.84
CA GLU A 64 -0.49 2.79 3.10
C GLU A 64 -0.86 1.66 2.13
N TRP A 65 0.10 1.24 1.31
CA TRP A 65 -0.13 0.13 0.39
C TRP A 65 -0.52 -1.16 1.12
N GLY A 66 0.18 -1.52 2.20
CA GLY A 66 -0.16 -2.72 2.98
C GLY A 66 -1.59 -2.69 3.52
N CYS A 67 -2.04 -1.54 4.03
CA CYS A 67 -3.41 -1.37 4.51
C CYS A 67 -4.46 -1.45 3.39
N VAL A 68 -4.19 -0.83 2.23
CA VAL A 68 -5.06 -0.90 1.05
C VAL A 68 -5.10 -2.31 0.48
N ALA A 69 -3.95 -2.97 0.33
CA ALA A 69 -3.80 -4.31 -0.21
C ALA A 69 -4.59 -5.34 0.62
N ALA A 70 -4.51 -5.24 1.95
CA ALA A 70 -5.26 -6.11 2.86
C ALA A 70 -6.79 -5.98 2.69
N ARG A 71 -7.30 -4.77 2.38
CA ARG A 71 -8.71 -4.53 2.07
C ARG A 71 -9.11 -4.91 0.65
N ALA A 72 -8.19 -4.76 -0.30
CA ALA A 72 -8.37 -5.19 -1.67
C ALA A 72 -8.32 -6.72 -1.83
N GLY A 73 -8.02 -7.46 -0.76
CA GLY A 73 -8.00 -8.93 -0.75
C GLY A 73 -6.63 -9.55 -0.97
N VAL A 74 -5.58 -8.73 -1.11
CA VAL A 74 -4.19 -9.19 -1.21
C VAL A 74 -3.65 -9.45 0.19
N ARG A 75 -3.85 -10.68 0.64
CA ARG A 75 -3.56 -11.10 2.01
C ARG A 75 -2.34 -12.01 2.09
N PRO A 76 -1.31 -11.68 2.89
CA PRO A 76 -0.11 -12.52 3.05
C PRO A 76 -0.42 -13.96 3.49
N ASP A 77 -1.47 -14.16 4.29
CA ASP A 77 -1.93 -15.47 4.77
C ASP A 77 -2.49 -16.39 3.67
N ARG A 78 -2.81 -15.84 2.49
CA ARG A 78 -3.36 -16.62 1.36
C ARG A 78 -2.28 -17.20 0.44
N GLY A 79 -1.03 -17.30 0.91
CA GLY A 79 0.05 -18.01 0.22
C GLY A 79 1.09 -17.11 -0.48
N ALA A 80 2.19 -17.73 -0.90
CA ALA A 80 3.40 -17.05 -1.39
C ALA A 80 3.15 -16.06 -2.54
N ARG A 81 2.13 -16.30 -3.38
CA ARG A 81 1.75 -15.41 -4.49
C ARG A 81 1.28 -14.03 -4.01
N HIS A 82 0.51 -13.98 -2.92
CA HIS A 82 0.03 -12.72 -2.33
C HIS A 82 1.15 -11.96 -1.63
N VAL A 83 2.10 -12.68 -1.03
CA VAL A 83 3.31 -12.09 -0.46
C VAL A 83 4.15 -11.47 -1.57
N PHE A 84 4.40 -12.21 -2.65
CA PHE A 84 5.17 -11.71 -3.80
C PHE A 84 4.50 -10.48 -4.43
N ALA A 85 3.17 -10.50 -4.63
CA ALA A 85 2.43 -9.36 -5.14
C ALA A 85 2.61 -8.11 -4.25
N ASN A 86 2.52 -8.27 -2.93
CA ASN A 86 2.76 -7.16 -2.00
C ASN A 86 4.20 -6.64 -2.10
N VAL A 87 5.19 -7.52 -2.08
CA VAL A 87 6.61 -7.14 -2.18
C VAL A 87 6.90 -6.45 -3.50
N ALA A 88 6.37 -6.96 -4.62
CA ALA A 88 6.58 -6.38 -5.94
C ALA A 88 5.99 -4.96 -6.04
N VAL A 89 4.77 -4.75 -5.53
CA VAL A 89 4.16 -3.41 -5.55
C VAL A 89 4.86 -2.47 -4.58
N SER A 90 5.23 -2.91 -3.38
CA SER A 90 6.02 -2.10 -2.44
C SER A 90 7.37 -1.71 -3.04
N ALA A 91 8.07 -2.63 -3.69
CA ALA A 91 9.34 -2.35 -4.37
C ALA A 91 9.15 -1.33 -5.50
N LEU A 92 8.07 -1.46 -6.29
CA LEU A 92 7.73 -0.50 -7.33
C LEU A 92 7.45 0.90 -6.74
N LEU A 93 6.64 0.98 -5.69
CA LEU A 93 6.29 2.25 -5.03
C LEU A 93 7.54 2.95 -4.49
N VAL A 94 8.41 2.22 -3.78
CA VAL A 94 9.66 2.76 -3.25
C VAL A 94 10.61 3.15 -4.39
N GLY A 95 10.69 2.36 -5.46
CA GLY A 95 11.51 2.69 -6.63
C GLY A 95 11.07 3.98 -7.32
N VAL A 96 9.77 4.15 -7.55
CA VAL A 96 9.21 5.38 -8.14
C VAL A 96 9.39 6.57 -7.21
N TYR A 97 9.15 6.39 -5.91
CA TYR A 97 9.38 7.42 -4.90
C TYR A 97 10.85 7.84 -4.85
N SER A 98 11.77 6.87 -4.87
CA SER A 98 13.20 7.13 -4.92
C SER A 98 13.58 7.91 -6.17
N LEU A 99 13.13 7.50 -7.35
CA LEU A 99 13.40 8.22 -8.58
C LEU A 99 12.86 9.65 -8.53
N SER A 100 11.64 9.83 -8.03
CA SER A 100 11.00 11.15 -7.91
C SER A 100 11.76 12.05 -6.94
N TRP A 101 12.22 11.50 -5.82
CA TRP A 101 13.03 12.22 -4.84
C TRP A 101 14.34 12.71 -5.45
N HIS A 102 15.07 11.84 -6.17
CA HIS A 102 16.33 12.22 -6.83
C HIS A 102 16.17 13.27 -7.94
N MET A 103 14.98 13.40 -8.52
CA MET A 103 14.71 14.40 -9.56
C MET A 103 14.31 15.77 -8.98
N LEU A 104 13.85 15.80 -7.73
CA LEU A 104 13.29 16.99 -7.07
C LEU A 104 14.20 17.57 -5.99
N ALA A 105 15.15 16.78 -5.46
CA ALA A 105 16.14 17.17 -4.46
C ALA A 105 17.48 17.52 -5.10
#